data_AF-A0A7V4ULJ5-F1
#
_entry.id   AF-A0A7V4ULJ5-F1
#
_cell.length_a   1.000
_cell.length_b   1.000
_cell.length_c   1.000
_cell.angle_alpha   90.00
_cell.angle_beta   90.00
_cell.angle_gamma   90.00
#
_symmetry.space_group_name_H-M   'P 1'
#
loop_
_entity.id
_entity.type
_entity.pdbx_description
1 polymer ?
#
loop_
_entity_poly.entity_id
_entity_poly.type
_entity_poly.pdbx_seq_one_letter_code
_entity_poly.pdbx_strand_id
1 'polypeptide(L)'
;MVQRLKNLEEGPEEIKKERSSMRSAEREKIKILLNYWIEYNKERSQEFREWTEKAKGLGETENCVDILEASQQMDKASDVLMRALRTLEGKGE
;
A
#
# COMPACT_ATOMS: atom_id res chain seq x y z
N MET A 1 -44.46 15.84 -16.22
CA MET A 1 -43.83 14.50 -16.34
C MET A 1 -42.30 14.53 -16.35
N VAL A 2 -41.65 15.62 -16.79
CA VAL A 2 -40.17 15.70 -16.91
C VAL A 2 -39.42 15.76 -15.56
N GLN A 3 -40.01 16.35 -14.51
CA GLN A 3 -39.37 16.43 -13.18
C GLN A 3 -39.17 15.07 -12.51
N ARG A 4 -40.04 14.07 -12.78
CA ARG A 4 -39.91 12.73 -12.20
C ARG A 4 -38.75 11.93 -12.79
N LEU A 5 -38.35 12.22 -14.03
CA LEU A 5 -37.26 11.51 -14.70
C LEU A 5 -35.88 11.99 -14.25
N LYS A 6 -35.72 13.27 -13.85
CA LYS A 6 -34.46 13.77 -13.26
C LYS A 6 -34.14 13.15 -11.89
N ASN A 7 -35.17 12.83 -11.10
CA ASN A 7 -35.01 12.24 -9.76
C ASN A 7 -34.69 10.73 -9.79
N LEU A 8 -34.70 10.09 -10.96
CA LEU A 8 -34.35 8.67 -11.12
C LEU A 8 -32.84 8.46 -11.36
N GLU A 9 -32.14 9.45 -11.92
CA GLU A 9 -30.67 9.42 -12.07
C GLU A 9 -29.97 9.91 -10.79
N GLU A 10 -30.60 10.82 -10.06
CA GLU A 10 -30.11 11.32 -8.78
C GLU A 10 -30.81 10.61 -7.61
N GLY A 11 -30.28 9.46 -7.21
CA GLY A 11 -30.75 8.77 -6.00
C GLY A 11 -30.75 9.69 -4.76
N PRO A 12 -31.60 9.41 -3.76
CA PRO A 12 -31.82 10.31 -2.61
C PRO A 12 -30.51 10.72 -1.94
N GLU A 13 -30.45 11.98 -1.48
CA GLU A 13 -29.25 12.59 -0.89
C GLU A 13 -28.66 11.77 0.27
N GLU A 14 -29.50 11.05 1.00
CA GLU A 14 -29.10 10.11 2.04
C GLU A 14 -28.20 8.98 1.49
N ILE A 15 -28.57 8.39 0.35
CA ILE A 15 -27.79 7.33 -0.31
C ILE A 15 -26.48 7.88 -0.87
N LYS A 16 -26.48 9.10 -1.42
CA LYS A 16 -25.24 9.77 -1.87
C LYS A 16 -24.30 10.02 -0.70
N LYS A 17 -24.83 10.50 0.44
CA LYS A 17 -24.09 10.76 1.68
C LYS A 17 -23.50 9.49 2.28
N GLU A 18 -24.28 8.42 2.37
CA GLU A 18 -23.83 7.13 2.91
C GLU A 18 -22.71 6.52 2.05
N ARG A 19 -22.87 6.52 0.72
CA ARG A 19 -21.80 6.11 -0.21
C ARG A 19 -20.55 6.97 -0.09
N SER A 20 -20.70 8.27 0.14
CA SER A 20 -19.55 9.16 0.36
C SER A 20 -18.82 8.84 1.66
N SER A 21 -19.57 8.60 2.74
CA SER A 21 -19.03 8.20 4.04
C SER A 21 -18.24 6.89 3.94
N MET A 22 -18.83 5.86 3.30
CA MET A 22 -18.20 4.55 3.09
C MET A 22 -16.91 4.67 2.29
N ARG A 23 -16.91 5.42 1.17
CA ARG A 23 -15.69 5.69 0.39
C ARG A 23 -14.60 6.40 1.22
N SER A 24 -14.97 7.26 2.17
CA SER A 24 -14.00 7.90 3.06
C SER A 24 -13.39 6.90 4.05
N ALA A 25 -14.20 5.99 4.59
CA ALA A 25 -13.75 4.95 5.52
C ALA A 25 -12.83 3.93 4.81
N GLU A 26 -13.17 3.53 3.58
CA GLU A 26 -12.32 2.67 2.75
C GLU A 26 -10.98 3.34 2.43
N ARG A 27 -11.00 4.64 2.09
CA ARG A 27 -9.79 5.42 1.87
C ARG A 27 -8.90 5.45 3.11
N GLU A 28 -9.47 5.66 4.29
CA GLU A 28 -8.72 5.68 5.54
C GLU A 28 -8.12 4.30 5.85
N LYS A 29 -8.89 3.23 5.63
CA LYS A 29 -8.40 1.86 5.75
C LYS A 29 -7.22 1.59 4.82
N ILE A 30 -7.26 2.06 3.57
CA ILE A 30 -6.15 1.93 2.63
C ILE A 30 -4.91 2.67 3.15
N LYS A 31 -5.04 3.89 3.70
CA LYS A 31 -3.89 4.60 4.28
C LYS A 31 -3.25 3.82 5.42
N ILE A 32 -4.05 3.27 6.33
CA ILE A 32 -3.56 2.47 7.46
C ILE A 32 -2.79 1.26 6.93
N LEU A 33 -3.35 0.53 5.95
CA LEU A 33 -2.71 -0.63 5.35
C LEU A 33 -1.41 -0.28 4.62
N LEU A 34 -1.38 0.81 3.86
CA LEU A 34 -0.18 1.27 3.16
C LEU A 34 0.96 1.57 4.14
N ASN A 35 0.68 2.32 5.22
CA ASN A 35 1.68 2.59 6.25
C ASN A 35 2.17 1.30 6.91
N TYR A 36 1.26 0.40 7.27
CA TYR A 36 1.61 -0.89 7.88
C TYR A 36 2.52 -1.72 6.96
N TRP A 37 2.18 -1.86 5.67
CA TRP A 37 2.98 -2.64 4.73
C TRP A 37 4.35 -2.01 4.45
N ILE A 38 4.45 -0.68 4.39
CA ILE A 38 5.73 0.01 4.22
C ILE A 38 6.66 -0.30 5.39
N GLU A 39 6.18 -0.19 6.63
CA GLU A 39 6.99 -0.49 7.81
C GLU A 39 7.35 -1.98 7.88
N TYR A 40 6.39 -2.87 7.61
CA TYR A 40 6.65 -4.32 7.58
C TYR A 40 7.72 -4.69 6.54
N ASN A 41 7.66 -4.11 5.35
CA ASN A 41 8.65 -4.35 4.30
C ASN A 41 10.05 -3.85 4.69
N LYS A 42 10.16 -2.69 5.36
CA LYS A 42 11.45 -2.20 5.88
C LYS A 42 12.04 -3.16 6.90
N GLU A 43 11.24 -3.64 7.84
CA GLU A 43 11.67 -4.64 8.82
C GLU A 43 12.13 -5.94 8.17
N ARG A 44 11.35 -6.48 7.21
CA ARG A 44 11.72 -7.71 6.48
C ARG A 44 12.97 -7.52 5.63
N SER A 45 13.08 -6.37 4.96
CA SER A 45 14.25 -6.01 4.17
C SER A 45 15.52 -5.98 5.02
N GLN A 46 15.46 -5.40 6.22
CA GLN A 46 16.57 -5.37 7.17
C GLN A 46 16.92 -6.78 7.68
N GLU A 47 15.92 -7.56 8.09
CA GLU A 47 16.10 -8.94 8.55
C GLU A 47 16.78 -9.81 7.47
N PHE A 48 16.41 -9.65 6.20
CA PHE A 48 17.03 -10.38 5.09
C PHE A 48 18.50 -10.00 4.89
N ARG A 49 18.88 -8.73 5.08
CA ARG A 49 20.30 -8.32 5.04
C ARG A 49 21.10 -8.95 6.17
N GLU A 50 20.54 -9.00 7.37
CA GLU A 50 21.19 -9.66 8.52
C GLU A 50 21.42 -11.15 8.26
N TRP A 51 20.45 -11.83 7.65
CA TRP A 51 20.60 -13.23 7.25
C TRP A 51 21.56 -13.43 6.08
N THR A 52 21.66 -12.48 5.16
CA THR A 52 22.66 -12.48 4.09
C THR A 52 24.07 -12.47 4.68
N GLU A 53 24.34 -11.59 5.65
CA GLU A 53 25.66 -11.54 6.32
C GLU A 53 25.97 -12.82 7.11
N LYS A 54 24.96 -13.43 7.76
CA LYS A 54 25.12 -14.73 8.43
C LYS A 54 25.43 -15.84 7.42
N ALA A 55 24.69 -15.93 6.32
CA ALA A 55 24.92 -16.92 5.27
C ALA A 55 26.32 -16.79 4.64
N LYS A 56 26.79 -15.56 4.46
CA LYS A 56 28.15 -15.28 3.99
C LYS A 56 29.21 -15.82 4.95
N GLY A 57 28.99 -15.66 6.26
CA GLY A 57 29.85 -16.24 7.30
C GLY A 57 29.88 -17.78 7.30
N LEU A 58 28.86 -18.43 6.72
CA LEU A 58 28.76 -19.88 6.58
C LEU A 58 29.31 -20.41 5.24
N GLY A 59 29.73 -19.53 4.33
CA GLY A 59 30.19 -19.92 2.99
C GLY A 59 29.07 -20.17 1.97
N GLU A 60 27.81 -19.91 2.34
CA GLU A 60 26.60 -20.13 1.53
C GLU A 60 26.40 -19.01 0.49
N THR A 61 27.37 -18.85 -0.41
CA THR A 61 27.49 -17.68 -1.28
C THR A 61 26.33 -17.54 -2.27
N GLU A 62 25.82 -18.66 -2.81
CA GLU A 62 24.67 -18.64 -3.72
C GLU A 62 23.39 -18.17 -3.00
N ASN A 63 23.12 -18.69 -1.80
CA ASN A 63 21.99 -18.27 -0.98
C ASN A 63 22.06 -16.79 -0.61
N CYS A 64 23.25 -16.22 -0.44
CA CYS A 64 23.42 -14.79 -0.17
C CYS A 64 22.87 -13.91 -1.29
N VAL A 65 23.03 -14.32 -2.55
CA VAL A 65 22.56 -13.55 -3.71
C VAL A 65 21.04 -13.46 -3.70
N ASP A 66 20.37 -14.60 -3.52
CA ASP A 66 18.91 -14.67 -3.55
C ASP A 66 18.26 -13.95 -2.36
N ILE A 67 18.83 -14.08 -1.16
CA ILE A 67 18.32 -13.38 0.04
C ILE A 67 18.52 -11.86 -0.08
N LEU A 68 19.65 -11.43 -0.63
CA LEU A 68 19.90 -10.01 -0.89
C LEU A 68 18.95 -9.46 -1.95
N GLU A 69 18.67 -10.22 -3.01
CA GLU A 69 17.68 -9.83 -4.00
C GLU A 69 16.29 -9.67 -3.35
N ALA A 70 15.86 -10.63 -2.52
CA ALA A 70 14.59 -10.53 -1.81
C ALA A 70 14.50 -9.26 -0.95
N SER A 71 15.60 -8.87 -0.26
CA SER A 71 15.68 -7.60 0.49
C SER A 71 15.44 -6.39 -0.42
N GLN A 72 16.11 -6.34 -1.57
CA GLN A 72 15.95 -5.23 -2.53
C GLN A 72 14.53 -5.16 -3.11
N GLN A 73 13.87 -6.30 -3.32
CA GLN A 73 12.48 -6.31 -3.79
C GLN A 73 11.53 -5.76 -2.73
N MET A 74 11.78 -5.99 -1.43
CA MET A 74 11.01 -5.38 -0.35
C MET A 74 11.15 -3.86 -0.30
N ASP A 75 12.35 -3.33 -0.55
CA ASP A 75 12.56 -1.87 -0.65
C ASP A 75 11.78 -1.29 -1.84
N LYS A 76 11.90 -1.90 -3.02
CA LYS A 76 11.18 -1.46 -4.23
C LYS A 76 9.66 -1.49 -4.02
N ALA A 77 9.15 -2.52 -3.37
CA ALA A 77 7.74 -2.59 -3.00
C ALA A 77 7.35 -1.43 -2.09
N SER A 78 8.19 -1.10 -1.09
CA SER A 78 7.97 0.04 -0.20
C SER A 78 7.92 1.37 -0.95
N ASP A 79 8.81 1.59 -1.92
CA ASP A 79 8.80 2.80 -2.75
C ASP A 79 7.50 2.95 -3.56
N VAL A 80 7.02 1.84 -4.13
CA VAL A 80 5.74 1.80 -4.87
C VAL A 80 4.57 2.13 -3.94
N LEU A 81 4.55 1.53 -2.74
CA LEU A 81 3.50 1.79 -1.74
C LEU A 81 3.54 3.24 -1.22
N MET A 82 4.74 3.82 -1.04
CA MET A 82 4.90 5.22 -0.68
C MET A 82 4.36 6.16 -1.76
N ARG A 83 4.54 5.84 -3.05
CA ARG A 83 3.91 6.59 -4.16
C ARG A 83 2.39 6.51 -4.10
N ALA A 84 1.84 5.33 -3.84
CA ALA A 84 0.40 5.15 -3.68
C ALA A 84 -0.14 5.97 -2.50
N LEU A 85 0.56 5.97 -1.36
CA LEU A 85 0.20 6.76 -0.18
C LEU A 85 0.21 8.26 -0.47
N ARG A 86 1.27 8.79 -1.11
CA ARG A 86 1.34 10.20 -1.52
C ARG A 86 0.18 10.60 -2.44
N THR A 87 -0.14 9.76 -3.41
CA THR A 87 -1.28 9.97 -4.32
C THR A 87 -2.60 10.02 -3.54
N LEU A 88 -2.77 9.12 -2.57
CA LEU A 88 -3.98 9.04 -1.74
C LEU A 88 -4.14 10.23 -0.79
N GLU A 89 -3.03 10.84 -0.37
CA GLU A 89 -2.97 12.05 0.45
C GLU A 89 -3.08 13.37 -0.35
N GLY A 90 -3.09 13.30 -1.68
CA GLY A 90 -3.09 14.50 -2.53
C GLY A 90 -1.74 15.22 -2.59
N LYS A 91 -0.64 14.53 -2.27
CA LYS A 91 0.74 15.03 -2.31
C LYS A 91 1.52 14.48 -3.51
N GLY A 92 0.84 14.25 -4.63
CA GLY A 92 1.45 13.71 -5.84
C GLY A 92 1.89 14.83 -6.79
N GLU A 93 3.15 15.24 -6.69
CA GLU A 93 3.92 15.92 -7.74
C GLU A 93 5.30 15.25 -7.84
#